data_AF-A0A2W4NRX1-F1
#
_entry.id   AF-A0A2W4NRX1-F1
#
_cell.length_a   1.000
_cell.length_b   1.000
_cell.length_c   1.000
_cell.angle_alpha   90.00
_cell.angle_beta   90.00
_cell.angle_gamma   90.00
#
_symmetry.space_group_name_H-M   'P 1'
#
loop_
_entity.id
_entity.type
_entity.pdbx_description
1 polymer ?
#
loop_
_entity_poly.entity_id
_entity_poly.type
_entity_poly.pdbx_seq_one_letter_code
_entity_poly.pdbx_strand_id
1 'polypeptide(L)'
;MATCPTGKRAYLSEEIAVEVLIGAWVHYDRSRGDGPVAIYRCDDCGQYHLTSKGPMHETLKKYLADGTISRMSQAEEWMQRLKRKGS
;
A
#
# COMPACT_ATOMS: atom_id res chain seq x y z
N MET A 1 18.35 2.67 -4.08
CA MET A 1 16.92 3.05 -4.14
C MET A 1 16.72 3.90 -5.37
N ALA A 2 15.81 3.53 -6.27
CA ALA A 2 15.51 4.37 -7.43
C ALA A 2 14.90 5.69 -6.91
N THR A 3 15.65 6.78 -7.01
CA THR A 3 15.20 8.10 -6.59
C THR A 3 14.47 8.76 -7.75
N CYS A 4 13.16 9.01 -7.56
CA CYS A 4 12.43 9.89 -8.46
C CYS A 4 12.90 11.34 -8.22
N PRO A 5 13.10 12.17 -9.27
CA PRO A 5 13.49 13.57 -9.11
C PRO A 5 12.47 14.38 -8.30
N THR A 6 11.22 13.92 -8.23
CA THR A 6 10.16 14.50 -7.39
C THR A 6 10.26 14.15 -5.90
N GLY A 7 11.24 13.32 -5.51
CA GLY A 7 11.41 12.83 -4.14
C GLY A 7 10.40 11.75 -3.71
N LYS A 8 9.49 11.33 -4.61
CA LYS A 8 8.49 10.30 -4.32
C LYS A 8 9.14 8.91 -4.26
N ARG A 9 8.58 8.05 -3.41
CA ARG A 9 8.92 6.61 -3.36
C ARG A 9 8.57 5.97 -4.70
N ALA A 10 9.57 5.37 -5.35
CA ALA A 10 9.46 4.69 -6.63
C ALA A 10 9.64 3.18 -6.45
N TYR A 11 8.91 2.40 -7.24
CA TYR A 11 8.94 0.94 -7.25
C TYR A 11 9.30 0.44 -8.65
N LEU A 12 10.16 -0.58 -8.70
CA LEU A 12 10.79 -1.06 -9.94
C LEU A 12 9.82 -1.81 -10.87
N SER A 13 8.80 -2.43 -10.29
CA SER A 13 7.81 -3.22 -11.01
C SER A 13 6.41 -2.88 -10.52
N GLU A 14 5.43 -3.10 -11.40
CA GLU A 14 4.01 -2.95 -11.08
C GLU A 14 3.62 -3.81 -9.88
N GLU A 15 4.04 -5.08 -9.87
CA GLU A 15 3.77 -6.05 -8.80
C GLU A 15 4.20 -5.52 -7.44
N ILE A 16 5.44 -5.02 -7.33
CA ILE A 16 5.97 -4.43 -6.09
C ILE A 16 5.13 -3.21 -5.69
N ALA A 17 4.72 -2.37 -6.64
CA ALA A 17 3.90 -1.21 -6.34
C ALA A 17 2.51 -1.61 -5.83
N VAL A 18 1.91 -2.68 -6.39
CA VAL A 18 0.64 -3.25 -5.91
C VAL A 18 0.82 -3.85 -4.52
N GLU A 19 1.86 -4.61 -4.25
CA GLU A 19 2.12 -5.16 -2.92
C GLU A 19 2.25 -4.06 -1.87
N VAL A 20 2.95 -2.97 -2.19
CA VAL A 20 3.08 -1.82 -1.29
C VAL A 20 1.76 -1.04 -1.18
N LEU A 21 0.96 -0.98 -2.25
CA LEU A 21 -0.41 -0.42 -2.21
C LEU A 21 -1.26 -1.20 -1.18
N ILE A 22 -1.28 -2.52 -1.27
CA ILE A 22 -1.99 -3.40 -0.33
C ILE A 22 -1.44 -3.22 1.09
N GLY A 23 -0.12 -3.25 1.26
CA GLY A 23 0.53 -3.08 2.55
C GLY A 23 0.19 -1.74 3.21
N ALA A 24 0.13 -0.65 2.43
CA ALA A 24 -0.31 0.64 2.93
C ALA A 24 -1.69 0.54 3.58
N TRP A 25 -2.67 -0.11 2.94
CA TRP A 25 -4.02 -0.31 3.49
C TRP A 25 -4.09 -1.26 4.69
N VAL A 26 -3.13 -2.17 4.82
CA VAL A 26 -3.03 -3.08 5.98
C VAL A 26 -2.55 -2.33 7.22
N HIS A 27 -1.60 -1.40 7.05
CA HIS A 27 -1.01 -0.64 8.15
C HIS A 27 -1.73 0.69 8.45
N TYR A 28 -2.55 1.19 7.53
CA TYR A 28 -3.22 2.48 7.69
C TYR A 28 -4.44 2.39 8.61
N ASP A 29 -4.61 3.39 9.48
CA ASP A 29 -5.78 3.47 10.35
C ASP A 29 -7.03 3.81 9.51
N ARG A 30 -7.96 2.86 9.45
CA ARG A 30 -9.17 2.89 8.60
C ARG A 30 -10.07 4.11 8.83
N SER A 31 -9.88 4.86 9.91
CA SER A 31 -10.78 5.93 10.35
C SER A 31 -10.81 7.15 9.43
N ARG A 32 -9.83 7.33 8.53
CA ARG A 32 -9.75 8.53 7.69
C ARG A 32 -10.16 8.34 6.23
N GLY A 33 -10.35 7.11 5.75
CA GLY A 33 -10.68 6.86 4.35
C GLY A 33 -9.67 7.43 3.34
N ASP A 34 -8.48 7.80 3.81
CA ASP A 34 -7.45 8.52 3.06
C ASP A 34 -6.29 7.57 2.81
N GLY A 35 -5.95 7.35 1.56
CA GLY A 35 -4.90 6.41 1.20
C GLY A 35 -4.71 6.30 -0.31
N PRO A 36 -3.57 5.76 -0.76
CA PRO A 36 -3.37 5.50 -2.17
C PRO A 36 -4.40 4.48 -2.65
N VAL A 37 -5.08 4.75 -3.77
CA VAL A 37 -6.09 3.85 -4.34
C VAL A 37 -5.59 3.12 -5.58
N ALA A 38 -4.55 3.65 -6.22
CA ALA A 38 -4.03 3.14 -7.48
C ALA A 38 -2.51 3.32 -7.58
N ILE A 39 -1.97 2.79 -8.67
CA ILE A 39 -0.56 2.96 -9.08
C ILE A 39 -0.49 3.58 -10.47
N TYR A 40 0.60 4.29 -10.75
CA TYR A 40 0.88 4.84 -12.07
C TYR A 40 2.38 4.76 -12.36
N ARG A 41 2.73 4.68 -13.65
CA ARG A 41 4.11 4.81 -14.10
C ARG A 41 4.46 6.29 -14.25
N CYS A 42 5.51 6.75 -13.58
CA CYS A 42 5.96 8.13 -13.65
C CYS A 42 6.74 8.39 -14.93
N ASP A 43 6.46 9.52 -15.56
CA ASP A 43 7.12 9.95 -16.80
C ASP A 43 8.57 10.38 -16.56
N ASP A 44 8.84 11.06 -15.43
CA ASP A 44 10.18 11.57 -15.10
C ASP A 44 11.21 10.48 -14.76
N CYS A 45 10.82 9.42 -14.05
CA CYS A 45 11.76 8.37 -13.61
C CYS A 45 11.47 6.99 -14.23
N GLY A 46 10.37 6.84 -14.96
CA GLY A 46 9.95 5.59 -15.57
C GLY A 46 9.48 4.49 -14.59
N GLN A 47 9.46 4.77 -13.28
CA GLN A 47 9.13 3.82 -12.20
C GLN A 47 7.66 3.92 -11.78
N TYR A 48 7.20 2.95 -10.98
CA TYR A 48 5.84 2.92 -10.46
C TYR A 48 5.71 3.71 -9.15
N HIS A 49 4.59 4.40 -8.99
CA HIS A 49 4.27 5.21 -7.83
C HIS A 49 2.82 4.98 -7.39
N LEU A 50 2.58 5.16 -6.10
CA LEU A 50 1.25 5.14 -5.50
C LEU A 50 0.54 6.49 -5.71
N THR A 51 -0.78 6.46 -5.87
CA THR A 51 -1.61 7.66 -5.99
C THR A 51 -2.96 7.47 -5.31
N SER A 52 -3.46 8.52 -4.67
CA SER A 52 -4.82 8.58 -4.12
C SER A 52 -5.86 9.06 -5.13
N LYS A 53 -5.43 9.33 -6.38
CA LYS A 53 -6.29 9.81 -7.47
C LYS A 53 -6.62 8.67 -8.44
N GLY A 54 -7.82 8.72 -9.00
CA GLY A 54 -8.27 7.80 -10.05
C GLY A 54 -9.09 6.61 -9.54
N PRO A 55 -9.45 5.67 -10.43
CA PRO A 55 -10.18 4.47 -10.06
C PRO A 55 -9.29 3.57 -9.18
N MET A 56 -9.89 2.95 -8.19
CA MET A 56 -9.19 2.01 -7.31
C MET A 56 -8.66 0.81 -8.10
N HIS A 57 -7.42 0.42 -7.84
CA HIS A 57 -6.78 -0.74 -8.45
C HIS A 57 -7.61 -2.01 -8.20
N GLU A 58 -7.76 -2.86 -9.22
CA GLU A 58 -8.63 -4.03 -9.17
C GLU A 58 -8.28 -4.99 -8.02
N THR A 59 -6.99 -5.24 -7.80
CA THR A 59 -6.49 -6.09 -6.71
C THR A 59 -6.85 -5.51 -5.35
N LEU A 60 -6.68 -4.19 -5.17
CA LEU A 60 -7.04 -3.52 -3.92
C LEU A 60 -8.55 -3.60 -3.68
N LYS A 61 -9.35 -3.31 -4.71
CA LYS A 61 -10.81 -3.41 -4.64
C LYS A 61 -11.26 -4.82 -4.27
N LYS A 62 -10.66 -5.85 -4.88
CA LYS A 62 -10.96 -7.26 -4.59
C LYS A 62 -10.61 -7.61 -3.14
N TYR A 63 -9.43 -7.22 -2.66
CA TYR A 63 -8.97 -7.56 -1.31
C TYR A 63 -9.73 -6.80 -0.22
N LEU A 64 -10.20 -5.59 -0.52
CA LEU A 64 -11.13 -4.87 0.35
C LEU A 64 -12.49 -5.55 0.38
N ALA A 65 -13.04 -5.93 -0.78
CA ALA A 65 -14.36 -6.56 -0.88
C ALA A 65 -14.43 -7.94 -0.21
N ASP A 66 -13.38 -8.77 -0.35
CA ASP A 66 -13.32 -10.10 0.28
C ASP A 66 -12.93 -10.04 1.78
N GLY A 67 -12.52 -8.87 2.27
CA GLY A 67 -12.03 -8.69 3.64
C GLY A 67 -10.61 -9.21 3.88
N THR A 68 -9.85 -9.51 2.82
CA THR A 68 -8.44 -9.90 2.90
C THR A 68 -7.60 -8.87 3.67
N ILE A 69 -7.77 -7.58 3.36
CA ILE A 69 -7.07 -6.48 4.07
C ILE A 69 -7.44 -6.47 5.56
N SER A 70 -8.69 -6.82 5.91
CA SER A 70 -9.13 -6.90 7.31
C SER A 70 -8.40 -8.00 8.06
N ARG A 71 -8.28 -9.18 7.46
CA ARG A 71 -7.56 -10.33 8.05
C ARG A 71 -6.07 -10.02 8.22
N MET A 72 -5.44 -9.43 7.19
CA MET A 72 -4.03 -9.01 7.23
C MET A 72 -3.77 -7.95 8.31
N SER A 73 -4.64 -6.94 8.40
CA SER A 73 -4.54 -5.88 9.40
C SER A 73 -4.63 -6.43 10.83
N GLN A 74 -5.57 -7.34 11.09
CA GLN A 74 -5.65 -8.02 12.39
C GLN A 74 -4.37 -8.82 12.68
N ALA A 75 -3.84 -9.57 11.70
CA ALA A 75 -2.60 -10.33 11.87
C ALA A 75 -1.41 -9.43 12.24
N GLU A 76 -1.28 -8.27 11.58
CA GLU A 76 -0.27 -7.26 11.92
C GLU A 76 -0.47 -6.73 13.35
N GLU A 77 -1.69 -6.42 13.77
CA GLU A 77 -1.97 -5.98 15.14
C GLU A 77 -1.56 -7.03 16.17
N TRP A 78 -1.83 -8.31 15.93
CA TRP A 78 -1.37 -9.41 16.79
C TRP A 78 0.15 -9.46 16.87
N MET A 79 0.85 -9.38 15.74
CA MET A 79 2.31 -9.36 15.71
C MET A 79 2.90 -8.16 16.47
N GLN A 80 2.30 -6.98 16.32
CA GLN A 80 2.71 -5.77 17.04
C GLN A 80 2.46 -5.89 18.55
N ARG A 81 1.39 -6.56 18.98
CA ARG A 81 1.12 -6.84 20.40
C ARG A 81 2.12 -7.83 21.00
N LEU A 82 2.48 -8.88 20.26
CA LEU A 82 3.50 -9.85 20.70
C LEU A 82 4.88 -9.21 20.83
N LYS A 83 5.30 -8.40 19.85
CA LYS A 83 6.57 -7.64 19.91
C LYS A 83 6.64 -6.74 21.14
N ARG A 84 5.54 -6.05 21.50
CA ARG A 84 5.48 -5.17 22.68
C ARG A 84 5.54 -5.91 24.02
N LYS A 85 5.18 -7.19 24.08
CA LYS A 85 5.17 -7.99 25.32
C LYS A 85 6.49 -8.71 25.60
N GLY A 86 7.35 -8.84 24.59
CA GLY A 86 8.66 -9.49 24.71
C GLY A 86 9.84 -8.52 24.82
N SER A 87 9.58 -7.22 24.99
CA SER A 87 10.59 -6.16 25.17
C SER A 87 10.62 -5.62 26.59
#